data_AF-A0A0T2QHQ7-F1
#
_entry.id   AF-A0A0T2QHQ7-F1
#
_cell.length_a   1.000
_cell.length_b   1.000
_cell.length_c   1.000
_cell.angle_alpha   90.00
_cell.angle_beta   90.00
_cell.angle_gamma   90.00
#
_symmetry.space_group_name_H-M   'P 1'
#
loop_
_entity.id
_entity.type
_entity.pdbx_description
1 polymer ?
#
loop_
_entity_poly.entity_id
_entity_poly.type
_entity_poly.pdbx_seq_one_letter_code
_entity_poly.pdbx_strand_id
1 'polypeptide(L)'
;MTFRSFAWAALAGASLALASSASAEDADYYRGGWRTDGGEPHVYQFVIKGSEVTGVYCTHCADGTTLAPIEGTFSETDGLTFKIRHLKLDGSPASTDRLQAKLVDGKLVVSGKRGGTGGLNFEHTTIKDPRGPTPGPYQQSILPPNAPPVPILPRAAGPAGPPPAPYVQPAHWRRISANDVVGVWLGFGVGMEKQYFVIRKDGDRLFGLACGRCDNPYTFGALENFKISGDTLEFDIVHQDWGDGTVLPFNRHVKANIAMNEMRMDARRPDQAGPGIVASLVGPISLEATAGNVVGE
;
A
#
# COMPACT_ATOMS: atom_id res chain seq x y z
N MET A 1 41.77 -66.13 33.49
CA MET A 1 40.59 -65.37 33.92
C MET A 1 41.08 -64.01 34.39
N THR A 2 41.32 -63.06 33.48
CA THR A 2 40.44 -61.90 33.20
C THR A 2 40.01 -61.14 34.44
N PHE A 3 40.58 -59.94 34.65
CA PHE A 3 39.82 -58.71 34.91
C PHE A 3 40.66 -57.50 34.47
N ARG A 4 40.15 -56.78 33.45
CA ARG A 4 40.60 -55.45 33.02
C ARG A 4 39.83 -54.43 33.85
N SER A 5 40.52 -53.47 34.46
CA SER A 5 39.89 -52.30 35.11
C SER A 5 40.06 -51.05 34.24
N PHE A 6 38.92 -50.43 33.95
CA PHE A 6 38.73 -49.12 33.32
C PHE A 6 38.85 -47.98 34.35
N ALA A 7 39.27 -46.79 33.91
CA ALA A 7 38.81 -45.45 34.36
C ALA A 7 39.67 -44.37 33.65
N TRP A 8 39.26 -43.86 32.49
CA TRP A 8 38.42 -42.66 32.30
C TRP A 8 39.06 -41.35 32.78
N ALA A 9 39.69 -40.62 31.85
CA ALA A 9 40.01 -39.19 31.99
C ALA A 9 39.04 -38.39 31.10
N ALA A 10 38.45 -37.36 31.72
CA ALA A 10 37.30 -36.61 31.24
C ALA A 10 37.54 -35.77 29.96
N LEU A 11 36.61 -35.85 29.01
CA LEU A 11 36.43 -34.84 27.98
C LEU A 11 35.54 -33.72 28.53
N ALA A 12 36.10 -32.53 28.72
CA ALA A 12 35.35 -31.29 28.86
C ALA A 12 34.95 -30.81 27.46
N GLY A 13 33.71 -31.10 27.05
CA GLY A 13 33.12 -30.55 25.83
C GLY A 13 32.61 -29.13 26.09
N ALA A 14 33.33 -28.13 25.60
CA ALA A 14 32.85 -26.76 25.53
C ALA A 14 31.86 -26.63 24.36
N SER A 15 30.58 -26.80 24.65
CA SER A 15 29.49 -26.51 23.71
C SER A 15 29.34 -24.99 23.61
N LEU A 16 30.05 -24.36 22.67
CA LEU A 16 29.71 -23.00 22.24
C LEU A 16 28.32 -23.05 21.61
N ALA A 17 27.32 -22.60 22.37
CA ALA A 17 26.02 -22.27 21.85
C ALA A 17 26.19 -21.10 20.85
N LEU A 18 26.16 -21.42 19.56
CA LEU A 18 25.86 -20.47 18.51
C LEU A 18 24.40 -20.05 18.71
N ALA A 19 24.17 -19.06 19.57
CA ALA A 19 22.92 -18.34 19.59
C ALA A 19 22.82 -17.63 18.24
N SER A 20 22.10 -18.24 17.29
CA SER A 20 21.63 -17.53 16.12
C SER A 20 20.80 -16.37 16.64
N SER A 21 21.33 -15.16 16.54
CA SER A 21 20.52 -13.96 16.68
C SER A 21 19.44 -14.06 15.62
N ALA A 22 18.25 -14.52 15.99
CA ALA A 22 17.06 -14.29 15.21
C ALA A 22 16.99 -12.76 15.11
N SER A 23 17.40 -12.22 13.97
CA SER A 23 17.27 -10.80 13.70
C SER A 23 15.77 -10.56 13.74
N ALA A 24 15.30 -9.87 14.78
CA ALA A 24 13.91 -9.52 14.90
C ALA A 24 13.53 -8.77 13.62
N GLU A 25 12.54 -9.29 12.90
CA GLU A 25 12.07 -8.66 11.67
C GLU A 25 11.36 -7.37 12.05
N ASP A 26 11.96 -6.24 11.70
CA ASP A 26 11.39 -4.92 11.97
C ASP A 26 10.22 -4.59 11.02
N ALA A 27 9.63 -3.41 11.20
CA ALA A 27 8.50 -2.95 10.41
C ALA A 27 8.76 -2.88 8.90
N ASP A 28 10.02 -2.74 8.45
CA ASP A 28 10.37 -2.65 7.03
C ASP A 28 10.11 -3.94 6.27
N TYR A 29 10.10 -5.07 6.98
CA TYR A 29 9.73 -6.35 6.42
C TYR A 29 8.22 -6.54 6.28
N TYR A 30 7.39 -5.80 7.01
CA TYR A 30 5.93 -5.96 7.00
C TYR A 30 5.22 -4.88 6.19
N ARG A 31 5.76 -3.66 6.15
CA ARG A 31 5.09 -2.51 5.55
C ARG A 31 4.84 -2.69 4.06
N GLY A 32 3.90 -1.93 3.54
CA GLY A 32 3.62 -1.85 2.12
C GLY A 32 2.72 -2.94 1.58
N GLY A 33 2.87 -3.21 0.29
CA GLY A 33 1.98 -4.05 -0.50
C GLY A 33 2.26 -5.54 -0.37
N TRP A 34 1.21 -6.34 -0.21
CA TRP A 34 1.22 -7.81 -0.17
C TRP A 34 0.05 -8.35 -0.96
N ARG A 35 0.26 -9.42 -1.73
CA ARG A 35 -0.83 -10.11 -2.43
C ARG A 35 -0.80 -11.61 -2.19
N THR A 36 -1.92 -12.30 -2.31
CA THR A 36 -1.92 -13.77 -2.26
C THR A 36 -1.01 -14.39 -3.32
N ASP A 37 -0.35 -15.49 -2.93
CA ASP A 37 0.51 -16.31 -3.80
C ASP A 37 -0.33 -17.18 -4.78
N GLY A 38 -1.62 -17.34 -4.49
CA GLY A 38 -2.61 -18.04 -5.30
C GLY A 38 -3.97 -18.09 -4.60
N GLY A 39 -4.95 -18.76 -5.22
CA GLY A 39 -6.31 -18.87 -4.67
C GLY A 39 -7.12 -17.58 -4.85
N GLU A 40 -8.00 -17.29 -3.88
CA GLU A 40 -8.78 -16.04 -3.89
C GLU A 40 -7.83 -14.83 -3.84
N PRO A 41 -8.03 -13.80 -4.69
CA PRO A 41 -7.17 -12.64 -4.71
C PRO A 41 -7.44 -11.79 -3.47
N HIS A 42 -6.37 -11.54 -2.72
CA HIS A 42 -6.37 -10.60 -1.60
C HIS A 42 -5.12 -9.74 -1.71
N VAL A 43 -5.30 -8.45 -1.52
CA VAL A 43 -4.23 -7.47 -1.50
C VAL A 43 -4.32 -6.64 -0.23
N TYR A 44 -3.19 -6.47 0.42
CA TYR A 44 -3.02 -5.67 1.63
C TYR A 44 -1.98 -4.60 1.35
N GLN A 45 -2.26 -3.37 1.75
CA GLN A 45 -1.31 -2.28 1.77
C GLN A 45 -1.19 -1.79 3.21
N PHE A 46 -0.12 -2.17 3.91
CA PHE A 46 0.09 -1.79 5.30
C PHE A 46 0.91 -0.49 5.41
N VAL A 47 0.40 0.43 6.23
CA VAL A 47 1.12 1.62 6.68
C VAL A 47 1.50 1.41 8.13
N ILE A 48 2.79 1.41 8.44
CA ILE A 48 3.28 1.14 9.80
C ILE A 48 4.02 2.37 10.34
N LYS A 49 3.52 2.92 11.45
CA LYS A 49 4.06 4.09 12.15
C LYS A 49 4.27 3.74 13.62
N GLY A 50 5.52 3.39 13.97
CA GLY A 50 5.79 2.80 15.28
C GLY A 50 5.02 1.50 15.45
N SER A 51 4.19 1.40 16.49
CA SER A 51 3.32 0.23 16.72
C SER A 51 1.95 0.35 16.03
N GLU A 52 1.60 1.48 15.44
CA GLU A 52 0.29 1.67 14.78
C GLU A 52 0.33 1.12 13.36
N VAL A 53 -0.75 0.42 12.97
CA VAL A 53 -0.96 -0.08 11.62
C VAL A 53 -2.25 0.50 11.05
N THR A 54 -2.14 1.17 9.93
CA THR A 54 -3.26 1.59 9.09
C THR A 54 -3.08 1.01 7.68
N GLY A 55 -4.00 1.33 6.76
CA GLY A 55 -3.83 1.00 5.36
C GLY A 55 -5.12 0.60 4.67
N VAL A 56 -4.99 -0.18 3.60
CA VAL A 56 -6.12 -0.64 2.81
C VAL A 56 -6.01 -2.10 2.43
N TYR A 57 -7.17 -2.73 2.28
CA TYR A 57 -7.37 -4.06 1.77
C TYR A 57 -8.27 -4.01 0.53
N CYS A 58 -8.04 -4.88 -0.44
CA CYS A 58 -8.94 -5.13 -1.58
C CYS A 58 -8.84 -6.59 -2.02
N THR A 59 -9.92 -7.14 -2.59
CA THR A 59 -9.82 -8.37 -3.38
C THR A 59 -9.39 -8.05 -4.80
N HIS A 60 -9.96 -6.98 -5.38
CA HIS A 60 -9.58 -6.45 -6.68
C HIS A 60 -9.46 -4.92 -6.58
N CYS A 61 -8.24 -4.40 -6.59
CA CYS A 61 -8.01 -2.99 -6.26
C CYS A 61 -8.42 -2.00 -7.36
N ALA A 62 -8.76 -2.50 -8.57
CA ALA A 62 -9.43 -1.73 -9.62
C ALA A 62 -10.96 -1.67 -9.45
N ASP A 63 -11.52 -2.53 -8.60
CA ASP A 63 -12.91 -2.50 -8.17
C ASP A 63 -13.02 -1.74 -6.84
N GLY A 64 -13.48 -0.49 -6.93
CA GLY A 64 -13.63 0.38 -5.78
C GLY A 64 -14.64 -0.12 -4.75
N THR A 65 -15.51 -1.07 -5.08
CA THR A 65 -16.46 -1.65 -4.12
C THR A 65 -15.79 -2.61 -3.14
N THR A 66 -14.62 -3.15 -3.47
CA THR A 66 -13.88 -4.14 -2.65
C THR A 66 -12.91 -3.50 -1.65
N LEU A 67 -12.63 -2.20 -1.79
CA LEU A 67 -11.64 -1.50 -0.98
C LEU A 67 -12.14 -1.31 0.47
N ALA A 68 -11.37 -1.73 1.46
CA ALA A 68 -11.71 -1.60 2.89
C ALA A 68 -10.51 -1.06 3.68
N PRO A 69 -10.73 -0.25 4.75
CA PRO A 69 -9.66 0.24 5.59
C PRO A 69 -9.13 -0.85 6.52
N ILE A 70 -7.82 -0.79 6.77
CA ILE A 70 -7.10 -1.58 7.76
C ILE A 70 -6.83 -0.72 9.00
N GLU A 71 -6.99 -1.30 10.18
CA GLU A 71 -6.60 -0.70 11.46
C GLU A 71 -6.06 -1.79 12.40
N GLY A 72 -4.91 -1.54 13.03
CA GLY A 72 -4.27 -2.54 13.87
C GLY A 72 -2.99 -2.06 14.54
N THR A 73 -2.19 -3.04 14.96
CA THR A 73 -0.92 -2.85 15.65
C THR A 73 0.16 -3.76 15.11
N PHE A 74 1.42 -3.31 15.22
CA PHE A 74 2.62 -4.06 14.89
C PHE A 74 3.48 -4.30 16.14
N SER A 75 4.07 -5.49 16.22
CA SER A 75 5.20 -5.77 17.11
C SER A 75 6.20 -6.68 16.39
N GLU A 76 7.48 -6.55 16.72
CA GLU A 76 8.54 -7.39 16.14
C GLU A 76 8.42 -8.88 16.55
N THR A 77 7.72 -9.17 17.66
CA THR A 77 7.57 -10.54 18.17
C THR A 77 6.34 -11.24 17.57
N ASP A 78 5.20 -10.56 17.55
CA ASP A 78 3.91 -11.13 17.17
C ASP A 78 3.50 -10.80 15.73
N GLY A 79 4.21 -9.88 15.07
CA GLY A 79 3.87 -9.39 13.74
C GLY A 79 2.70 -8.39 13.79
N LEU A 80 1.77 -8.53 12.85
CA LEU A 80 0.60 -7.66 12.71
C LEU A 80 -0.61 -8.28 13.41
N THR A 81 -1.37 -7.45 14.14
CA THR A 81 -2.75 -7.76 14.58
C THR A 81 -3.65 -6.65 14.11
N PHE A 82 -4.67 -6.95 13.31
CA PHE A 82 -5.45 -5.92 12.63
C PHE A 82 -6.88 -6.34 12.34
N LYS A 83 -7.67 -5.36 11.91
CA LYS A 83 -9.05 -5.52 11.45
C LYS A 83 -9.17 -4.99 10.04
N ILE A 84 -10.01 -5.66 9.24
CA ILE A 84 -10.52 -5.11 7.99
C ILE A 84 -11.98 -4.78 8.21
N ARG A 85 -12.36 -3.52 8.02
CA ARG A 85 -13.75 -3.09 8.16
C ARG A 85 -14.40 -3.02 6.79
N HIS A 86 -15.15 -4.04 6.40
CA HIS A 86 -15.86 -4.02 5.13
C HIS A 86 -17.01 -3.02 5.20
N LEU A 87 -17.16 -2.19 4.17
CA LEU A 87 -18.09 -1.06 4.15
C LEU A 87 -19.07 -1.20 3.01
N LYS A 88 -20.31 -0.75 3.24
CA LYS A 88 -21.28 -0.50 2.17
C LYS A 88 -20.84 0.70 1.32
N LEU A 89 -21.50 0.92 0.19
CA LEU A 89 -21.16 2.03 -0.71
C LEU A 89 -21.35 3.41 -0.07
N ASP A 90 -22.27 3.53 0.89
CA ASP A 90 -22.49 4.76 1.67
C ASP A 90 -21.42 5.02 2.75
N GLY A 91 -20.49 4.08 2.96
CA GLY A 91 -19.45 4.14 3.99
C GLY A 91 -19.86 3.59 5.35
N SER A 92 -21.09 3.07 5.49
CA SER A 92 -21.53 2.40 6.73
C SER A 92 -20.91 1.01 6.88
N PRO A 93 -20.64 0.53 8.11
CA PRO A 93 -20.09 -0.80 8.32
C PRO A 93 -20.99 -1.91 7.79
N ALA A 94 -20.40 -2.86 7.06
CA ALA A 94 -21.04 -4.09 6.60
C ALA A 94 -20.61 -5.30 7.45
N SER A 95 -19.30 -5.46 7.65
CA SER A 95 -18.72 -6.51 8.50
C SER A 95 -17.32 -6.12 8.97
N THR A 96 -16.72 -6.92 9.84
CA THR A 96 -15.34 -6.70 10.30
C THR A 96 -14.63 -8.01 10.51
N ASP A 97 -13.53 -8.18 9.78
CA ASP A 97 -12.62 -9.30 9.96
C ASP A 97 -11.65 -8.98 11.10
N ARG A 98 -11.21 -10.02 11.83
CA ARG A 98 -10.17 -9.91 12.86
C ARG A 98 -9.02 -10.84 12.50
N LEU A 99 -7.85 -10.27 12.34
CA LEU A 99 -6.74 -10.86 11.61
C LEU A 99 -5.44 -10.70 12.38
N GLN A 100 -4.54 -11.64 12.12
CA GLN A 100 -3.15 -11.56 12.48
C GLN A 100 -2.31 -11.92 11.25
N ALA A 101 -1.10 -11.38 11.16
CA ALA A 101 -0.19 -11.77 10.10
C ALA A 101 1.25 -11.81 10.59
N LYS A 102 1.96 -12.87 10.21
CA LYS A 102 3.35 -13.10 10.60
C LYS A 102 4.16 -13.57 9.41
N LEU A 103 5.41 -13.13 9.34
CA LEU A 103 6.34 -13.62 8.34
C LEU A 103 6.78 -15.04 8.68
N VAL A 104 6.75 -15.89 7.66
CA VAL A 104 7.24 -17.27 7.68
C VAL A 104 7.96 -17.49 6.36
N ASP A 105 9.27 -17.72 6.41
CA ASP A 105 10.12 -17.94 5.23
C ASP A 105 9.99 -16.85 4.15
N GLY A 106 9.93 -15.57 4.58
CA GLY A 106 9.82 -14.41 3.69
C GLY A 106 8.42 -14.21 3.07
N LYS A 107 7.42 -15.01 3.47
CA LYS A 107 6.02 -14.84 3.09
C LYS A 107 5.20 -14.38 4.27
N LEU A 108 4.20 -13.54 4.04
CA LEU A 108 3.31 -13.07 5.10
C LEU A 108 2.10 -14.00 5.17
N VAL A 109 2.03 -14.82 6.21
CA VAL A 109 0.90 -15.71 6.49
C VAL A 109 -0.16 -14.90 7.23
N VAL A 110 -1.32 -14.72 6.61
CA VAL A 110 -2.45 -13.99 7.18
C VAL A 110 -3.49 -15.01 7.61
N SER A 111 -3.88 -14.96 8.89
CA SER A 111 -4.92 -15.83 9.45
C SER A 111 -5.90 -15.03 10.29
N GLY A 112 -7.12 -15.54 10.43
CA GLY A 112 -8.12 -14.85 11.23
C GLY A 112 -9.52 -15.39 11.03
N LYS A 113 -10.48 -14.57 11.44
CA LYS A 113 -11.91 -14.88 11.38
C LYS A 113 -12.63 -13.82 10.56
N ARG A 114 -13.38 -14.27 9.54
CA ARG A 114 -14.25 -13.39 8.74
C ARG A 114 -15.37 -12.81 9.60
N GLY A 115 -15.75 -11.57 9.34
CA GLY A 115 -16.88 -10.90 9.98
C GLY A 115 -18.22 -11.46 9.50
N GLY A 116 -19.27 -11.27 10.32
CA GLY A 116 -20.64 -11.72 10.03
C GLY A 116 -21.09 -12.92 10.85
N THR A 117 -22.38 -13.24 10.75
CA THR A 117 -23.01 -14.35 11.49
C THR A 117 -22.43 -15.69 11.01
N GLY A 118 -21.76 -16.41 11.91
CA GLY A 118 -21.12 -17.70 11.57
C GLY A 118 -19.77 -17.59 10.86
N GLY A 119 -19.10 -16.43 10.93
CA GLY A 119 -17.82 -16.18 10.26
C GLY A 119 -16.79 -17.30 10.42
N LEU A 120 -16.29 -17.79 9.29
CA LEU A 120 -15.32 -18.89 9.22
C LEU A 120 -13.91 -18.40 9.53
N ASN A 121 -13.11 -19.30 10.09
CA ASN A 121 -11.67 -19.11 10.16
C ASN A 121 -11.07 -19.30 8.77
N PHE A 122 -10.02 -18.54 8.47
CA PHE A 122 -9.27 -18.70 7.24
C PHE A 122 -7.78 -18.43 7.48
N GLU A 123 -6.99 -18.93 6.54
CA GLU A 123 -5.56 -18.68 6.44
C GLU A 123 -5.19 -18.62 4.96
N HIS A 124 -4.34 -17.67 4.59
CA HIS A 124 -3.68 -17.67 3.30
C HIS A 124 -2.28 -17.08 3.38
N THR A 125 -1.45 -17.47 2.42
CA THR A 125 -0.09 -16.98 2.28
C THR A 125 -0.05 -15.85 1.26
N THR A 126 0.59 -14.75 1.64
CA THR A 126 0.83 -13.61 0.78
C THR A 126 2.32 -13.40 0.54
N ILE A 127 2.62 -12.77 -0.59
CA ILE A 127 3.97 -12.47 -1.05
C ILE A 127 4.08 -10.99 -1.43
N LYS A 128 5.31 -10.48 -1.34
CA LYS A 128 5.70 -9.32 -2.13
C LYS A 128 5.63 -9.67 -3.61
N ASP A 129 5.18 -8.75 -4.45
CA ASP A 129 5.01 -9.05 -5.87
C ASP A 129 6.36 -9.29 -6.56
N PRO A 130 6.60 -10.47 -7.16
CA PRO A 130 7.90 -10.80 -7.76
C PRO A 130 8.26 -9.91 -8.95
N ARG A 131 7.29 -9.18 -9.54
CA ARG A 131 7.55 -8.20 -10.59
C ARG A 131 8.32 -6.98 -10.08
N GLY A 132 8.28 -6.73 -8.77
CA GLY A 132 8.82 -5.52 -8.18
C GLY A 132 8.05 -4.26 -8.64
N PRO A 133 8.55 -3.07 -8.31
CA PRO A 133 7.97 -1.81 -8.76
C PRO A 133 8.25 -1.55 -10.24
N THR A 134 7.42 -0.71 -10.87
CA THR A 134 7.64 -0.27 -12.25
C THR A 134 8.95 0.53 -12.37
N PRO A 135 9.89 0.12 -13.23
CA PRO A 135 11.14 0.85 -13.48
C PRO A 135 10.91 2.29 -13.95
N GLY A 136 11.67 3.24 -13.42
CA GLY A 136 11.59 4.66 -13.76
C GLY A 136 12.92 5.27 -14.23
N PRO A 137 12.91 6.49 -14.80
CA PRO A 137 14.12 7.20 -15.22
C PRO A 137 14.84 7.91 -14.04
N TYR A 138 14.63 7.44 -12.82
CA TYR A 138 15.14 8.01 -11.58
C TYR A 138 15.46 6.88 -10.58
N GLN A 139 16.30 7.17 -9.60
CA GLN A 139 16.61 6.22 -8.53
C GLN A 139 15.35 5.92 -7.70
N GLN A 140 15.15 4.65 -7.39
CA GLN A 140 14.02 4.17 -6.62
C GLN A 140 14.53 3.38 -5.40
N SER A 141 13.92 3.62 -4.25
CA SER A 141 14.09 2.80 -3.06
C SER A 141 13.01 1.71 -3.04
N ILE A 142 13.36 0.56 -2.48
CA ILE A 142 12.47 -0.58 -2.30
C ILE A 142 12.73 -1.23 -0.94
N LEU A 143 11.66 -1.68 -0.27
CA LEU A 143 11.72 -2.50 0.92
C LEU A 143 11.09 -3.88 0.65
N PRO A 144 11.56 -4.93 1.36
CA PRO A 144 12.54 -4.93 2.45
C PRO A 144 13.99 -4.59 1.99
N PRO A 145 14.92 -4.23 2.89
CA PRO A 145 16.25 -3.70 2.55
C PRO A 145 17.12 -4.59 1.64
N ASN A 146 16.81 -5.89 1.56
CA ASN A 146 17.51 -6.87 0.72
C ASN A 146 16.82 -7.15 -0.62
N ALA A 147 15.77 -6.39 -0.96
CA ALA A 147 15.10 -6.53 -2.24
C ALA A 147 16.06 -6.17 -3.40
N PRO A 148 15.97 -6.88 -4.55
CA PRO A 148 16.81 -6.56 -5.70
C PRO A 148 16.65 -5.09 -6.12
N PRO A 149 17.74 -4.43 -6.59
CA PRO A 149 17.68 -3.05 -7.03
C PRO A 149 16.74 -2.91 -8.23
N VAL A 150 16.00 -1.79 -8.29
CA VAL A 150 15.11 -1.49 -9.40
C VAL A 150 15.94 -0.94 -10.57
N PRO A 151 15.80 -1.48 -11.80
CA PRO A 151 16.50 -0.95 -12.96
C PRO A 151 16.14 0.52 -13.21
N ILE A 152 17.15 1.38 -13.40
CA ILE A 152 16.93 2.75 -13.83
C ILE A 152 16.84 2.75 -15.35
N LEU A 153 15.70 3.16 -15.90
CA LEU A 153 15.51 3.25 -17.33
C LEU A 153 16.26 4.46 -17.90
N PRO A 154 16.94 4.32 -19.05
CA PRO A 154 17.49 5.47 -19.74
C PRO A 154 16.34 6.43 -20.08
N ARG A 155 16.47 7.68 -19.64
CA ARG A 155 15.54 8.73 -20.05
C ARG A 155 15.59 8.81 -21.57
N ALA A 156 14.45 8.60 -22.23
CA ALA A 156 14.38 8.71 -23.69
C ALA A 156 14.93 10.07 -24.12
N ALA A 157 16.05 10.05 -24.86
CA ALA A 157 16.69 11.23 -25.42
C ALA A 157 15.91 11.68 -26.66
N GLY A 158 14.66 12.09 -26.46
CA GLY A 158 13.89 12.78 -27.46
C GLY A 158 14.25 14.28 -27.46
N PRO A 159 14.17 14.97 -28.61
CA PRO A 159 14.20 16.43 -28.61
C PRO A 159 13.13 16.94 -27.64
N ALA A 160 13.52 17.89 -26.78
CA ALA A 160 12.56 18.53 -25.88
C ALA A 160 11.47 19.16 -26.75
N GLY A 161 10.24 18.63 -26.63
CA GLY A 161 9.09 19.25 -27.27
C GLY A 161 8.93 20.70 -26.79
N PRO A 162 8.19 21.52 -27.54
CA PRO A 162 7.84 22.85 -27.06
C PRO A 162 7.19 22.74 -25.66
N PRO A 163 7.37 23.75 -24.80
CA PRO A 163 6.75 23.73 -23.48
C PRO A 163 5.24 23.54 -23.63
N PRO A 164 4.61 22.73 -22.76
CA PRO A 164 3.17 22.54 -22.82
C PRO A 164 2.46 23.89 -22.65
N ALA A 165 1.29 24.03 -23.28
CA ALA A 165 0.46 25.20 -23.07
C ALA A 165 0.17 25.38 -21.58
N PRO A 166 0.06 26.63 -21.08
CA PRO A 166 -0.36 26.88 -19.71
C PRO A 166 -1.69 26.18 -19.43
N TYR A 167 -1.83 25.66 -18.22
CA TYR A 167 -3.08 25.04 -17.80
C TYR A 167 -4.21 26.08 -17.82
N VAL A 168 -5.31 25.72 -18.47
CA VAL A 168 -6.56 26.50 -18.50
C VAL A 168 -7.60 25.73 -17.71
N GLN A 169 -8.08 26.37 -16.66
CA GLN A 169 -9.06 25.78 -15.75
C GLN A 169 -10.42 25.58 -16.46
N PRO A 170 -11.07 24.41 -16.32
CA PRO A 170 -12.31 24.11 -17.05
C PRO A 170 -13.52 24.90 -16.54
N ALA A 171 -13.52 25.28 -15.26
CA ALA A 171 -14.52 26.14 -14.61
C ALA A 171 -13.95 26.62 -13.26
N HIS A 172 -14.54 27.63 -12.61
CA HIS A 172 -14.10 28.07 -11.28
C HIS A 172 -14.08 26.92 -10.25
N TRP A 173 -13.15 27.00 -9.28
CA TRP A 173 -13.13 26.06 -8.17
C TRP A 173 -14.42 26.22 -7.37
N ARG A 174 -15.03 25.09 -7.02
CA ARG A 174 -16.27 25.08 -6.23
C ARG A 174 -15.97 24.62 -4.83
N ARG A 175 -16.79 25.06 -3.87
CA ARG A 175 -16.82 24.45 -2.55
C ARG A 175 -17.14 22.96 -2.70
N ILE A 176 -16.41 22.13 -1.97
CA ILE A 176 -16.53 20.67 -2.05
C ILE A 176 -16.94 20.06 -0.70
N SER A 177 -17.46 18.85 -0.78
CA SER A 177 -17.81 17.97 0.32
C SER A 177 -17.20 16.59 0.09
N ALA A 178 -17.28 15.68 1.06
CA ALA A 178 -16.83 14.31 0.88
C ALA A 178 -17.51 13.60 -0.30
N ASN A 179 -18.78 13.91 -0.60
CA ASN A 179 -19.52 13.32 -1.73
C ASN A 179 -18.95 13.73 -3.09
N ASP A 180 -18.28 14.88 -3.16
CA ASP A 180 -17.65 15.36 -4.40
C ASP A 180 -16.31 14.69 -4.68
N VAL A 181 -15.75 13.99 -3.68
CA VAL A 181 -14.42 13.38 -3.72
C VAL A 181 -14.50 11.85 -3.86
N VAL A 182 -15.53 11.22 -3.29
CA VAL A 182 -15.71 9.76 -3.28
C VAL A 182 -15.91 9.21 -4.69
N GLY A 183 -15.20 8.13 -5.00
CA GLY A 183 -15.22 7.44 -6.28
C GLY A 183 -13.81 7.18 -6.80
N VAL A 184 -13.71 6.87 -8.09
CA VAL A 184 -12.45 6.59 -8.78
C VAL A 184 -12.06 7.76 -9.66
N TRP A 185 -10.87 8.29 -9.46
CA TRP A 185 -10.29 9.35 -10.28
C TRP A 185 -9.18 8.81 -11.17
N LEU A 186 -9.29 9.09 -12.46
CA LEU A 186 -8.34 8.66 -13.49
C LEU A 186 -7.20 9.66 -13.58
N GLY A 187 -6.01 9.28 -13.16
CA GLY A 187 -4.81 10.10 -13.20
C GLY A 187 -4.04 10.03 -14.51
N PHE A 188 -2.73 10.28 -14.41
CA PHE A 188 -1.82 10.25 -15.55
C PHE A 188 -1.39 8.82 -15.91
N GLY A 189 -0.67 8.69 -17.02
CA GLY A 189 -0.33 7.39 -17.60
C GLY A 189 -1.38 6.86 -18.58
N VAL A 190 -1.09 5.71 -19.16
CA VAL A 190 -1.91 4.99 -20.16
C VAL A 190 -1.76 3.48 -19.96
N GLY A 191 -2.76 2.72 -20.42
CA GLY A 191 -2.74 1.26 -20.34
C GLY A 191 -2.61 0.74 -18.91
N MET A 192 -1.80 -0.30 -18.71
CA MET A 192 -1.61 -0.95 -17.41
C MET A 192 -0.99 -0.05 -16.34
N GLU A 193 -0.28 1.00 -16.73
CA GLU A 193 0.41 1.92 -15.81
C GLU A 193 -0.41 3.21 -15.56
N LYS A 194 -1.67 3.25 -15.99
CA LYS A 194 -2.60 4.35 -15.71
C LYS A 194 -2.80 4.46 -14.20
N GLN A 195 -2.62 5.65 -13.63
CA GLN A 195 -2.88 5.84 -12.21
C GLN A 195 -4.38 5.98 -11.93
N TYR A 196 -4.85 5.29 -10.89
CA TYR A 196 -6.20 5.36 -10.36
C TYR A 196 -6.14 5.79 -8.90
N PHE A 197 -7.00 6.72 -8.51
CA PHE A 197 -7.20 7.11 -7.12
C PHE A 197 -8.60 6.69 -6.70
N VAL A 198 -8.68 5.63 -5.90
CA VAL A 198 -9.93 5.08 -5.39
C VAL A 198 -10.14 5.65 -3.99
N ILE A 199 -11.17 6.48 -3.82
CA ILE A 199 -11.47 7.16 -2.55
C ILE A 199 -12.84 6.71 -2.05
N ARG A 200 -12.89 6.26 -0.80
CA ARG A 200 -14.10 5.79 -0.12
C ARG A 200 -14.34 6.54 1.18
N LYS A 201 -15.59 6.46 1.64
CA LYS A 201 -15.98 6.83 3.00
C LYS A 201 -15.83 5.66 3.95
N ASP A 202 -15.50 6.01 5.18
CA ASP A 202 -15.60 5.20 6.38
C ASP A 202 -16.26 6.02 7.48
N GLY A 203 -17.59 5.89 7.59
CA GLY A 203 -18.41 6.87 8.31
C GLY A 203 -18.18 8.28 7.77
N ASP A 204 -17.71 9.18 8.63
CA ASP A 204 -17.40 10.58 8.27
C ASP A 204 -15.96 10.79 7.75
N ARG A 205 -15.12 9.74 7.79
CA ARG A 205 -13.73 9.81 7.34
C ARG A 205 -13.63 9.42 5.86
N LEU A 206 -12.62 9.95 5.19
CA LEU A 206 -12.20 9.47 3.88
C LEU A 206 -10.91 8.67 4.01
N PHE A 207 -10.79 7.64 3.18
CA PHE A 207 -9.58 6.85 2.99
C PHE A 207 -9.51 6.41 1.52
N GLY A 208 -8.38 5.89 1.09
CA GLY A 208 -8.31 5.38 -0.27
C GLY A 208 -7.00 4.72 -0.65
N LEU A 209 -6.86 4.49 -1.94
CA LEU A 209 -5.71 3.89 -2.58
C LEU A 209 -5.39 4.63 -3.87
N ALA A 210 -4.16 5.08 -4.03
CA ALA A 210 -3.60 5.33 -5.35
C ALA A 210 -2.93 4.04 -5.84
N CYS A 211 -3.26 3.58 -7.03
CA CYS A 211 -2.53 2.51 -7.71
C CYS A 211 -2.11 2.97 -9.11
N GLY A 212 -0.87 2.70 -9.49
CA GLY A 212 -0.49 2.69 -10.90
C GLY A 212 -1.04 1.42 -11.53
N ARG A 213 -0.31 0.33 -11.36
CA ARG A 213 -0.74 -0.98 -11.83
C ARG A 213 -1.54 -1.67 -10.72
N CYS A 214 -2.87 -1.61 -10.79
CA CYS A 214 -3.77 -2.03 -9.70
C CYS A 214 -3.80 -3.54 -9.38
N ASP A 215 -3.00 -4.36 -10.05
CA ASP A 215 -2.71 -5.77 -9.74
C ASP A 215 -1.32 -5.95 -9.08
N ASN A 216 -0.51 -4.90 -8.95
CA ASN A 216 0.85 -4.92 -8.40
C ASN A 216 0.96 -3.97 -7.18
N PRO A 217 0.94 -4.51 -5.96
CA PRO A 217 0.98 -3.72 -4.73
C PRO A 217 2.22 -2.82 -4.56
N TYR A 218 3.34 -3.09 -5.25
CA TYR A 218 4.50 -2.19 -5.23
C TYR A 218 4.23 -0.82 -5.86
N THR A 219 3.15 -0.68 -6.63
CA THR A 219 2.77 0.59 -7.27
C THR A 219 1.72 1.36 -6.48
N PHE A 220 1.47 0.95 -5.23
CA PHE A 220 0.38 1.47 -4.42
C PHE A 220 0.86 2.55 -3.46
N GLY A 221 -0.06 3.45 -3.13
CA GLY A 221 0.06 4.36 -2.00
C GLY A 221 -1.27 4.47 -1.28
N ALA A 222 -1.28 4.22 0.03
CA ALA A 222 -2.49 4.44 0.82
C ALA A 222 -2.79 5.94 0.87
N LEU A 223 -4.07 6.31 0.75
CA LEU A 223 -4.52 7.69 0.86
C LEU A 223 -5.04 7.93 2.28
N GLU A 224 -4.35 8.80 3.02
CA GLU A 224 -4.62 9.07 4.44
C GLU A 224 -4.80 10.57 4.70
N ASN A 225 -5.21 10.92 5.93
CA ASN A 225 -5.23 12.30 6.43
C ASN A 225 -6.05 13.29 5.60
N PHE A 226 -7.18 12.82 5.04
CA PHE A 226 -8.09 13.67 4.28
C PHE A 226 -8.62 14.85 5.10
N LYS A 227 -8.59 16.03 4.50
CA LYS A 227 -9.17 17.27 5.04
C LYS A 227 -9.81 18.07 3.92
N ILE A 228 -11.00 18.59 4.18
CA ILE A 228 -11.72 19.47 3.26
C ILE A 228 -11.90 20.83 3.92
N SER A 229 -11.47 21.89 3.25
CA SER A 229 -11.65 23.28 3.69
C SER A 229 -12.10 24.15 2.53
N GLY A 230 -13.40 24.48 2.50
CA GLY A 230 -13.98 25.26 1.41
C GLY A 230 -13.91 24.51 0.07
N ASP A 231 -13.08 25.00 -0.84
CA ASP A 231 -12.83 24.44 -2.18
C ASP A 231 -11.55 23.58 -2.26
N THR A 232 -10.85 23.43 -1.13
CA THR A 232 -9.55 22.77 -1.06
C THR A 232 -9.69 21.40 -0.41
N LEU A 233 -9.13 20.40 -1.08
CA LEU A 233 -8.93 19.04 -0.60
C LEU A 233 -7.45 18.85 -0.27
N GLU A 234 -7.16 18.32 0.91
CA GLU A 234 -5.83 17.88 1.32
C GLU A 234 -5.86 16.41 1.72
N PHE A 235 -4.82 15.65 1.39
CA PHE A 235 -4.61 14.27 1.84
C PHE A 235 -3.14 13.87 1.63
N ASP A 236 -2.70 12.76 2.19
CA ASP A 236 -1.37 12.21 1.97
C ASP A 236 -1.44 10.95 1.11
N ILE A 237 -0.53 10.83 0.14
CA ILE A 237 -0.20 9.55 -0.50
C ILE A 237 0.98 8.95 0.28
N VAL A 238 0.73 7.85 0.96
CA VAL A 238 1.69 7.22 1.88
C VAL A 238 2.41 6.08 1.17
N HIS A 239 3.69 6.28 0.90
CA HIS A 239 4.59 5.30 0.28
C HIS A 239 5.35 4.54 1.37
N GLN A 240 5.22 3.21 1.37
CA GLN A 240 5.75 2.39 2.45
C GLN A 240 6.92 1.53 2.01
N ASP A 241 6.78 0.77 0.93
CA ASP A 241 7.77 -0.21 0.48
C ASP A 241 8.38 0.10 -0.89
N TRP A 242 7.94 1.17 -1.53
CA TRP A 242 8.55 1.66 -2.76
C TRP A 242 8.30 3.16 -2.97
N GLY A 243 9.27 3.83 -3.60
CA GLY A 243 9.07 5.12 -4.21
C GLY A 243 10.34 5.71 -4.82
N ASP A 244 10.23 6.93 -5.31
CA ASP A 244 11.33 7.72 -5.85
C ASP A 244 12.33 8.14 -4.76
N GLY A 245 13.59 8.33 -5.15
CA GLY A 245 14.65 8.79 -4.26
C GLY A 245 15.28 7.66 -3.45
N THR A 246 15.84 8.03 -2.29
CA THR A 246 16.68 7.15 -1.45
C THR A 246 16.10 6.91 -0.05
N VAL A 247 14.91 7.42 0.24
CA VAL A 247 14.32 7.42 1.58
C VAL A 247 12.96 6.73 1.53
N LEU A 248 12.75 5.75 2.40
CA LEU A 248 11.48 5.10 2.70
C LEU A 248 11.33 4.93 4.22
N PRO A 249 10.10 4.89 4.75
CA PRO A 249 8.86 5.32 4.11
C PRO A 249 8.82 6.85 3.91
N PHE A 250 7.93 7.36 3.05
CA PHE A 250 7.69 8.79 2.92
C PHE A 250 6.25 9.11 2.52
N ASN A 251 5.85 10.36 2.70
CA ASN A 251 4.55 10.86 2.29
C ASN A 251 4.68 11.90 1.18
N ARG A 252 3.72 11.90 0.26
CA ARG A 252 3.41 13.06 -0.57
C ARG A 252 2.17 13.74 -0.02
N HIS A 253 2.33 14.95 0.47
CA HIS A 253 1.20 15.78 0.82
C HIS A 253 0.57 16.35 -0.46
N VAL A 254 -0.72 16.10 -0.63
CA VAL A 254 -1.51 16.54 -1.78
C VAL A 254 -2.36 17.71 -1.37
N LYS A 255 -2.32 18.77 -2.17
CA LYS A 255 -3.34 19.82 -2.18
C LYS A 255 -4.05 19.81 -3.52
N ALA A 256 -5.37 19.79 -3.51
CA ALA A 256 -6.18 19.71 -4.70
C ALA A 256 -7.42 20.60 -4.68
N ASN A 257 -7.91 20.94 -5.86
CA ASN A 257 -9.16 21.64 -6.09
C ASN A 257 -9.97 20.90 -7.16
N ILE A 258 -11.30 21.04 -7.13
CA ILE A 258 -12.19 20.40 -8.10
C ILE A 258 -12.95 21.44 -8.90
N ALA A 259 -12.93 21.31 -10.22
CA ALA A 259 -13.79 22.03 -11.15
C ALA A 259 -14.36 21.05 -12.19
N MET A 260 -15.68 21.11 -12.43
CA MET A 260 -16.37 20.13 -13.27
C MET A 260 -16.02 18.69 -12.81
N ASN A 261 -15.53 17.86 -13.73
CA ASN A 261 -15.10 16.48 -13.48
C ASN A 261 -13.56 16.37 -13.39
N GLU A 262 -12.87 17.46 -13.06
CA GLU A 262 -11.42 17.50 -12.92
C GLU A 262 -11.03 17.79 -11.46
N MET A 263 -10.21 16.92 -10.88
CA MET A 263 -9.45 17.19 -9.66
C MET A 263 -8.04 17.62 -10.08
N ARG A 264 -7.72 18.89 -9.89
CA ARG A 264 -6.37 19.42 -10.10
C ARG A 264 -5.59 19.28 -8.81
N MET A 265 -4.50 18.51 -8.84
CA MET A 265 -3.67 18.23 -7.66
C MET A 265 -2.23 18.72 -7.82
N ASP A 266 -1.62 19.08 -6.68
CA ASP A 266 -0.19 19.32 -6.50
C ASP A 266 0.28 18.43 -5.33
N ALA A 267 1.08 17.42 -5.64
CA ALA A 267 1.60 16.45 -4.67
C ALA A 267 3.09 16.70 -4.41
N ARG A 268 3.47 16.91 -3.14
CA ARG A 268 4.83 17.28 -2.75
C ARG A 268 5.36 16.44 -1.60
N ARG A 269 6.63 16.10 -1.64
CA ARG A 269 7.33 15.54 -0.48
C ARG A 269 7.89 16.67 0.40
N PRO A 270 7.96 16.48 1.74
CA PRO A 270 8.58 17.46 2.63
C PRO A 270 10.06 17.74 2.32
N ASP A 271 10.78 16.74 1.79
CA ASP A 271 12.21 16.79 1.48
C ASP A 271 12.52 17.18 0.03
N GLN A 272 11.50 17.51 -0.76
CA GLN A 272 11.65 17.86 -2.16
C GLN A 272 11.94 19.36 -2.35
N ALA A 273 13.04 19.68 -3.04
CA ALA A 273 13.40 21.06 -3.40
C ALA A 273 12.79 21.55 -4.74
N GLY A 274 12.34 20.63 -5.58
CA GLY A 274 11.81 20.92 -6.93
C GLY A 274 10.28 21.08 -7.01
N PRO A 275 9.73 21.28 -8.23
CA PRO A 275 8.28 21.36 -8.42
C PRO A 275 7.62 20.02 -8.07
N GLY A 276 6.46 20.08 -7.40
CA GLY A 276 5.64 18.92 -7.10
C GLY A 276 5.14 18.18 -8.33
N ILE A 277 4.49 17.04 -8.11
CA ILE A 277 3.73 16.35 -9.16
C ILE A 277 2.41 17.08 -9.30
N VAL A 278 2.31 17.92 -10.34
CA VAL A 278 1.09 18.62 -10.68
C VAL A 278 0.35 17.84 -11.77
N ALA A 279 -0.88 17.44 -11.50
CA ALA A 279 -1.66 16.62 -12.43
C ALA A 279 -3.15 16.96 -12.38
N SER A 280 -3.85 16.63 -13.46
CA SER A 280 -5.30 16.63 -13.53
C SER A 280 -5.80 15.19 -13.49
N LEU A 281 -6.67 14.88 -12.54
CA LEU A 281 -7.39 13.62 -12.47
C LEU A 281 -8.82 13.82 -12.98
N VAL A 282 -9.35 12.87 -13.74
CA VAL A 282 -10.71 12.93 -14.28
C VAL A 282 -11.65 12.03 -13.49
N GLY A 283 -12.78 12.54 -13.03
CA GLY A 283 -13.72 11.80 -12.19
C GLY A 283 -14.70 12.67 -11.39
N PRO A 284 -15.25 12.15 -10.28
CA PRO A 284 -15.13 10.76 -9.84
C PRO A 284 -16.05 9.84 -10.66
N ILE A 285 -15.54 8.69 -11.09
CA ILE A 285 -16.37 7.56 -11.52
C ILE A 285 -16.97 6.92 -10.27
N SER A 286 -18.27 6.66 -10.26
CA SER A 286 -18.92 6.01 -9.11
C SER A 286 -18.31 4.66 -8.80
N LEU A 287 -18.14 4.32 -7.51
CA LEU A 287 -17.57 3.03 -7.09
C LEU A 287 -18.32 1.84 -7.69
N GLU A 288 -19.65 1.90 -7.74
CA GLU A 288 -20.50 0.84 -8.34
C GLU A 288 -20.20 0.60 -9.82
N ALA A 289 -19.87 1.65 -10.58
CA ALA A 289 -19.49 1.53 -11.99
C ALA A 289 -18.12 0.85 -12.20
N THR A 290 -17.39 0.59 -11.12
CA THR A 290 -16.13 -0.17 -11.14
C THR A 290 -16.29 -1.60 -10.61
N ALA A 291 -17.51 -1.99 -10.21
CA ALA A 291 -17.80 -3.32 -9.71
C ALA A 291 -17.44 -4.39 -10.76
N GLY A 292 -16.67 -5.40 -10.35
CA GLY A 292 -16.21 -6.48 -11.22
C GLY A 292 -14.98 -6.14 -12.08
N ASN A 293 -14.38 -4.95 -11.93
CA ASN A 293 -13.11 -4.66 -12.59
C ASN A 293 -11.99 -5.55 -12.05
N VAL A 294 -11.48 -6.43 -12.91
CA VAL A 294 -10.31 -7.29 -12.64
C VAL A 294 -9.16 -6.86 -13.55
N VAL A 295 -7.95 -6.87 -13.02
CA VAL A 295 -6.71 -6.51 -13.74
C VAL A 295 -5.73 -7.67 -13.62
N GLY A 296 -5.11 -8.06 -14.75
CA GLY A 296 -4.01 -9.02 -14.75
C GLY A 296 -4.40 -10.49 -14.85
N GLU A 297 -5.55 -10.82 -15.46
CA GLU A 297 -5.84 -12.17 -15.95
C GLU A 297 -4.92 -12.58 -17.13
#